data_AF-W2CAU5-F1
#
_entry.id   AF-W2CAU5-F1
#
_cell.length_a   1.000
_cell.length_b   1.000
_cell.length_c   1.000
_cell.angle_alpha   90.00
_cell.angle_beta   90.00
_cell.angle_gamma   90.00
#
_symmetry.space_group_name_H-M   'P 1'
#
loop_
_entity.id
_entity.type
_entity.pdbx_description
1 polymer ?
#
loop_
_entity_poly.entity_id
_entity_poly.type
_entity_poly.pdbx_seq_one_letter_code
_entity_poly.pdbx_strand_id
1 'polypeptide(L)'
;MKILTTREFRSEAKSYFEMAEKERVAIKRGKKYINLIVSDDPAKRYVDEDWIAAFLSIPAEYRVNPFDVSPSGDLYFADKRNLDHIDKAMSDESVSLSKEEEKELFSL
;
A
#
# COMPACT_ATOMS: atom_id res chain seq x y z
N MET A 1 -19.03 -13.04 5.33
CA MET A 1 -17.82 -12.54 6.02
C MET A 1 -17.94 -12.88 7.49
N LYS A 2 -17.05 -13.73 8.01
CA LYS A 2 -17.02 -14.16 9.40
C LYS A 2 -16.06 -13.29 10.19
N ILE A 3 -16.48 -12.82 11.36
CA ILE A 3 -15.62 -12.08 12.31
C ILE A 3 -15.42 -12.94 13.55
N LEU A 4 -14.16 -13.18 13.90
CA LEU A 4 -13.72 -13.99 15.03
C LEU A 4 -13.06 -13.12 16.08
N THR A 5 -13.17 -13.49 17.35
CA THR A 5 -12.33 -12.93 18.40
C THR A 5 -10.94 -13.59 18.38
N THR A 6 -9.96 -12.93 19.00
CA THR A 6 -8.63 -13.52 19.19
C THR A 6 -8.67 -14.83 19.99
N ARG A 7 -9.65 -14.99 20.89
CA ARG A 7 -9.79 -16.21 21.71
C ARG A 7 -10.28 -17.39 20.87
N GLU A 8 -11.32 -17.18 20.06
CA GLU A 8 -11.84 -18.20 19.15
C GLU A 8 -10.78 -18.64 18.16
N PHE A 9 -10.08 -17.69 17.53
CA PHE A 9 -9.02 -18.01 16.57
C PHE A 9 -7.91 -18.86 17.21
N ARG A 10 -7.54 -18.59 18.47
CA ARG A 10 -6.50 -19.35 19.18
C ARG A 10 -6.91 -20.79 19.46
N SER A 11 -8.19 -21.08 19.71
CA SER A 11 -8.63 -22.43 20.02
C SER A 11 -8.77 -23.32 18.78
N GLU A 12 -9.15 -22.75 17.64
CA GLU A 12 -9.49 -23.53 16.43
C GLU A 12 -8.83 -22.98 15.15
N ALA A 13 -7.58 -22.51 15.24
CA ALA A 13 -6.87 -21.84 14.14
C ALA A 13 -6.92 -22.61 12.81
N LYS A 14 -6.74 -23.94 12.85
CA LYS A 14 -6.77 -24.79 11.65
C LYS A 14 -8.10 -24.70 10.90
N SER A 15 -9.21 -24.85 11.61
CA SER A 15 -10.56 -24.76 11.03
C SER A 15 -10.80 -23.40 10.36
N TYR A 16 -10.25 -22.33 10.93
CA TYR A 16 -10.39 -20.99 10.36
C TYR A 16 -9.49 -20.73 9.16
N PHE A 17 -8.34 -21.39 9.05
CA PHE A 17 -7.54 -21.35 7.82
C PHE A 17 -8.27 -22.06 6.68
N GLU A 18 -8.83 -23.24 6.93
CA GLU A 18 -9.64 -23.97 5.94
C GLU A 18 -10.90 -23.19 5.53
N MET A 19 -11.48 -22.42 6.46
CA MET A 19 -12.60 -21.52 6.18
C MET A 19 -12.18 -20.32 5.33
N ALA A 20 -11.00 -19.75 5.59
CA ALA A 20 -10.49 -18.58 4.86
C ALA A 20 -10.20 -18.86 3.38
N GLU A 21 -10.02 -20.13 3.00
CA GLU A 21 -9.94 -20.54 1.58
C GLU A 21 -11.29 -20.40 0.85
N LYS A 22 -12.41 -20.44 1.57
CA LYS A 22 -13.77 -20.50 0.99
C LYS A 22 -14.53 -19.18 1.15
N GLU A 23 -14.30 -18.47 2.25
CA GLU A 23 -14.99 -17.21 2.52
C GLU A 23 -14.11 -16.19 3.26
N ARG A 24 -14.53 -14.91 3.27
CA ARG A 24 -13.80 -13.84 3.97
C ARG A 24 -13.88 -14.03 5.48
N VAL A 25 -12.72 -14.21 6.12
CA VAL A 25 -12.57 -14.33 7.58
C VAL A 25 -11.71 -13.18 8.12
N ALA A 26 -12.19 -12.52 9.17
CA ALA A 26 -11.46 -11.46 9.87
C ALA A 26 -11.37 -11.75 11.37
N ILE A 27 -10.22 -11.44 11.98
CA ILE A 27 -10.00 -11.57 13.42
C ILE A 27 -10.02 -10.17 14.05
N LYS A 28 -10.97 -9.94 14.94
CA LYS A 28 -11.07 -8.72 15.74
C LYS A 28 -10.03 -8.73 16.85
N ARG A 29 -9.10 -7.77 16.81
CA ARG A 29 -8.07 -7.54 17.83
C ARG A 29 -8.18 -6.11 18.35
N GLY A 30 -8.86 -5.95 19.49
CA GLY A 30 -9.16 -4.63 20.04
C GLY A 30 -10.06 -3.82 19.10
N LYS A 31 -9.57 -2.66 18.66
CA LYS A 31 -10.26 -1.80 17.66
C LYS A 31 -9.91 -2.13 16.20
N LYS A 32 -8.96 -3.04 15.97
CA LYS A 32 -8.46 -3.40 14.63
C LYS A 32 -9.01 -4.76 14.19
N TYR A 33 -8.98 -5.00 12.87
CA TYR A 33 -9.28 -6.28 12.25
C TYR A 33 -8.06 -6.80 11.50
N ILE A 34 -7.84 -8.11 11.54
CA ILE A 34 -6.82 -8.82 10.77
C ILE A 34 -7.57 -9.69 9.76
N ASN A 35 -7.44 -9.40 8.47
CA ASN A 35 -8.04 -10.23 7.43
C ASN A 35 -7.13 -11.43 7.15
N LEU A 36 -7.71 -12.64 7.17
CA LEU A 36 -7.00 -13.83 6.71
C LEU A 36 -7.10 -13.91 5.19
N ILE A 37 -5.94 -14.02 4.55
CA ILE A 37 -5.82 -14.09 3.10
C ILE A 37 -4.97 -15.31 2.78
N VAL A 38 -5.53 -16.27 2.06
CA VAL A 38 -4.84 -17.49 1.67
C VAL A 38 -4.33 -17.33 0.25
N SER A 39 -3.03 -17.63 0.06
CA SER A 39 -2.29 -17.44 -1.19
C SER A 39 -1.29 -18.57 -1.35
N ASP A 40 -1.07 -19.00 -2.59
CA ASP A 40 0.04 -19.87 -2.99
C ASP A 40 1.36 -19.09 -3.15
N ASP A 41 1.28 -17.78 -3.36
CA ASP A 41 2.42 -16.87 -3.47
C ASP A 41 2.46 -15.90 -2.26
N PRO A 42 3.52 -15.93 -1.44
CA PRO A 42 3.69 -15.00 -0.31
C PRO A 42 3.96 -13.55 -0.75
N ALA A 43 4.39 -13.32 -2.00
CA ALA A 43 4.62 -11.99 -2.55
C ALA A 43 3.36 -11.38 -3.19
N LYS A 44 2.27 -12.14 -3.28
CA LYS A 44 1.01 -11.67 -3.85
C LYS A 44 0.47 -10.50 -3.05
N ARG A 45 0.27 -9.38 -3.73
CA ARG A 45 -0.23 -8.14 -3.14
C ARG A 45 -1.76 -8.13 -3.15
N TYR A 46 -2.34 -7.55 -2.11
CA TYR A 46 -3.78 -7.40 -1.94
C TYR A 46 -4.08 -5.92 -1.75
N VAL A 47 -5.00 -5.40 -2.56
CA VAL A 47 -5.47 -4.02 -2.51
C VAL A 47 -6.95 -4.01 -2.15
N ASP A 48 -7.41 -2.93 -1.52
CA ASP A 48 -8.82 -2.75 -1.17
C ASP A 48 -9.60 -2.01 -2.26
N GLU A 49 -10.92 -1.91 -2.09
CA GLU A 49 -11.82 -1.26 -3.04
C GLU A 49 -11.54 0.24 -3.17
N ASP A 50 -11.11 0.89 -2.09
CA ASP A 50 -10.77 2.31 -2.07
C ASP A 50 -9.52 2.57 -2.92
N TRP A 51 -8.48 1.72 -2.78
CA TRP A 51 -7.29 1.77 -3.62
C TRP A 51 -7.64 1.56 -5.09
N ILE A 52 -8.51 0.59 -5.41
CA ILE A 52 -8.95 0.33 -6.79
C ILE A 52 -9.72 1.54 -7.35
N ALA A 53 -10.65 2.11 -6.59
CA ALA A 53 -11.42 3.27 -7.01
C ALA A 53 -10.50 4.48 -7.26
N ALA A 54 -9.53 4.71 -6.39
CA ALA A 54 -8.54 5.77 -6.55
C ALA A 54 -7.63 5.53 -7.77
N PHE A 55 -7.17 4.30 -8.01
CA PHE A 55 -6.44 3.95 -9.22
C PHE A 55 -7.27 4.19 -10.50
N LEU A 56 -8.54 3.80 -10.51
CA LEU A 56 -9.45 3.99 -11.64
C LEU A 56 -9.83 5.47 -11.86
N SER A 57 -9.69 6.33 -10.84
CA SER A 57 -9.89 7.78 -10.99
C SER A 57 -8.83 8.46 -11.86
N ILE A 58 -7.65 7.84 -11.99
CA ILE A 58 -6.60 8.26 -12.92
C ILE A 58 -7.10 7.98 -14.35
N PRO A 59 -7.04 8.93 -15.31
CA PRO A 59 -7.41 8.66 -16.70
C PRO A 59 -6.57 7.52 -17.30
N ALA A 60 -7.18 6.65 -18.09
CA ALA A 60 -6.57 5.40 -18.54
C ALA A 60 -5.27 5.62 -19.33
N GLU A 61 -5.18 6.70 -20.09
CA GLU A 61 -4.02 7.13 -20.87
C GLU A 61 -2.80 7.52 -20.00
N TYR A 62 -3.00 7.83 -18.72
CA TYR A 62 -1.93 8.19 -17.79
C TYR A 62 -1.62 7.08 -16.79
N ARG A 63 -2.37 5.98 -16.77
CA ARG A 63 -2.13 4.88 -15.82
C ARG A 63 -0.85 4.13 -16.17
N VAL A 64 -0.02 3.92 -15.17
CA VAL A 64 1.13 3.01 -15.19
C VAL A 64 1.03 2.03 -14.03
N ASN A 65 1.86 0.99 -14.03
CA ASN A 65 1.88 0.04 -12.94
C ASN A 65 2.52 0.68 -11.69
N PRO A 66 1.76 0.93 -10.60
CA PRO A 66 2.30 1.57 -9.40
C PRO A 66 3.37 0.74 -8.69
N PHE A 67 3.39 -0.56 -8.95
CA PHE A 67 4.28 -1.49 -8.27
C PHE A 67 5.67 -1.61 -8.91
N ASP A 68 5.88 -1.01 -10.09
CA ASP A 68 7.17 -1.04 -10.78
C ASP A 68 8.18 -0.10 -10.11
N VAL A 69 7.74 1.11 -9.74
CA VAL A 69 8.58 2.14 -9.12
C VAL A 69 8.51 2.05 -7.59
N SER A 70 7.34 1.76 -7.04
CA SER A 70 7.11 1.75 -5.60
C SER A 70 6.74 0.35 -5.10
N PRO A 71 7.59 -0.29 -4.28
CA PRO A 71 7.28 -1.60 -3.70
C PRO A 71 5.99 -1.64 -2.88
N SER A 72 5.53 -0.48 -2.37
CA SER A 72 4.29 -0.32 -1.61
C SER A 72 3.04 -0.14 -2.48
N GLY A 73 3.19 0.13 -3.78
CA GLY A 73 2.05 0.35 -4.69
C GLY A 73 1.37 1.71 -4.50
N ASP A 74 2.14 2.74 -4.18
CA ASP A 74 1.62 4.09 -4.02
C ASP A 74 1.04 4.63 -5.35
N LEU A 75 -0.19 5.12 -5.27
CA LEU A 75 -0.95 5.63 -6.41
C LEU A 75 -0.36 6.91 -6.99
N TYR A 76 0.48 7.63 -6.25
CA TYR A 76 1.24 8.73 -6.83
C TYR A 76 2.07 8.27 -8.02
N PHE A 77 2.70 7.10 -7.91
CA PHE A 77 3.49 6.49 -9.00
C PHE A 77 2.64 5.73 -10.01
N ALA A 78 1.32 5.60 -9.81
CA ALA A 78 0.40 5.04 -10.79
C ALA A 78 0.08 6.02 -11.94
N ASP A 79 0.45 7.30 -11.82
CA ASP A 79 0.16 8.33 -12.80
C ASP A 79 1.45 8.79 -13.51
N LYS A 80 1.49 8.61 -14.82
CA LYS A 80 2.63 8.99 -15.65
C LYS A 80 2.98 10.46 -15.54
N ARG A 81 2.01 11.35 -15.32
CA ARG A 81 2.26 12.80 -15.19
C ARG A 81 3.14 13.10 -13.99
N ASN A 82 2.95 12.37 -12.89
CA ASN A 82 3.77 12.50 -11.69
C ASN A 82 5.19 12.00 -11.92
N LEU A 83 5.34 10.90 -12.67
CA LEU A 83 6.66 10.41 -13.08
C LEU A 83 7.38 11.43 -13.96
N ASP A 84 6.70 12.01 -14.94
CA ASP A 84 7.26 13.07 -15.79
C ASP A 84 7.68 14.30 -14.97
N HIS A 85 6.98 14.62 -13.87
CA HIS A 85 7.37 15.68 -12.94
C HIS A 85 8.65 15.33 -12.17
N ILE A 86 8.80 14.09 -11.70
CA ILE A 86 10.01 13.62 -11.03
C ILE A 86 11.20 13.66 -12.00
N ASP A 87 11.02 13.13 -13.21
CA ASP A 87 12.09 13.06 -14.21
C ASP A 87 12.61 14.46 -14.57
N LYS A 88 11.70 15.44 -14.69
CA LYS A 88 12.09 16.85 -14.89
C LYS A 88 12.85 17.39 -13.69
N ALA A 89 12.37 17.17 -12.48
CA ALA A 89 13.05 17.64 -11.27
C ALA A 89 14.44 16.99 -11.09
N MET A 90 14.62 15.75 -11.53
CA MET A 90 15.92 15.07 -11.54
C MET A 90 16.86 15.59 -12.63
N SER A 91 16.32 16.12 -13.73
CA SER A 91 17.12 16.70 -14.81
C SER A 91 17.64 18.11 -14.51
N ASP A 92 17.00 18.81 -13.57
CA ASP A 92 17.47 20.11 -13.08
C ASP A 92 18.71 19.93 -12.17
N GLU A 93 19.65 20.88 -12.23
CA GLU A 93 20.85 20.83 -11.39
C GLU A 93 20.48 20.89 -9.91
N SER A 94 20.93 19.88 -9.15
CA SER A 94 20.80 19.90 -7.70
C SER A 94 21.63 21.03 -7.10
N VAL A 95 21.00 21.98 -6.42
CA VAL A 95 21.70 23.04 -5.68
C VAL A 95 22.07 22.50 -4.30
N SER A 96 23.37 22.42 -4.01
CA SER A 96 23.85 22.12 -2.65
C SER A 96 23.78 23.39 -1.81
N LEU A 97 23.06 23.34 -0.69
CA LEU A 97 23.04 24.44 0.28
C LEU A 97 24.41 24.61 0.96
N SER A 98 24.77 25.85 1.26
CA SER A 98 25.89 26.12 2.18
C SER A 98 25.53 25.67 3.60
N LYS A 99 26.55 25.47 4.44
CA LYS A 99 26.34 25.09 5.86
C LYS A 99 25.52 26.12 6.66
N GLU A 100 25.53 27.38 6.22
CA GLU A 100 24.79 28.47 6.84
C GLU A 100 23.30 28.38 6.48
N GLU A 101 23.00 28.18 5.20
CA GLU A 101 21.62 27.98 4.70
C GLU A 101 20.98 26.68 5.21
N GLU A 102 21.77 25.60 5.32
CA GLU A 102 21.31 24.34 5.92
C GLU A 102 20.92 24.56 7.39
N LYS A 103 21.74 25.30 8.14
CA LYS A 103 21.48 25.59 9.55
C LYS A 103 20.25 26.47 9.72
N GLU A 104 20.03 27.46 8.87
CA GLU A 104 18.81 28.28 8.90
C GLU A 104 17.56 27.43 8.60
N LEU A 105 17.60 26.60 7.56
CA LEU A 105 16.47 25.78 7.13
C LEU A 105 16.01 24.77 8.19
N PHE A 106 16.95 24.14 8.90
CA PHE A 106 16.67 23.11 9.91
C PHE A 106 16.63 23.63 11.36
N SER A 107 16.67 24.96 11.56
CA SER A 107 16.63 25.57 12.91
C SER A 107 15.24 26.03 13.39
N LEU A 108 14.18 25.73 12.63
CA LEU A 108 12.77 25.87 13.07
C LEU A 108 12.39 24.81 14.12
#